data_AF-A0A7K4QBQ0-F1
#
_entry.id   AF-A0A7K4QBQ0-F1
#
_cell.length_a   1.000
_cell.length_b   1.000
_cell.length_c   1.000
_cell.angle_alpha   90.00
_cell.angle_beta   90.00
_cell.angle_gamma   90.00
#
_symmetry.space_group_name_H-M   'P 1'
#
loop_
_entity.id
_entity.type
_entity.pdbx_description
1 polymer ?
#
loop_
_entity_poly.entity_id
_entity_poly.type
_entity_poly.pdbx_seq_one_letter_code
_entity_poly.pdbx_strand_id
1 'polypeptide(L)'
;GAMEHELVLHQLRCNGVLEGIRICRKGFPSRVLYADFKQRYKVLNASAIPEGQFIDSKKASEKLLSSIDVDHTQYKFGNTKVFFKAGLIGLLEEMRDEKLAQLITRTQAICRGYLRRVEYQRMVERRESIFSIQFNIRAFMNVKHWSWMKLFFKIKPLLKSAESEKEMANMKEEFAKTKEELAKSESKRKEIEEKMASLMKEKNDLQLQVQSEADALADAEERCDQLIKTKIQLEAKVKEVTERAEDEEEINAELTAKKRKLEDECSELKKDIDDLELTLAKVEKEKHATENKVKNLTEEMAALDETIAKLTKEKKALQEAHQQTLDDLQ
;
A
#
# COMPACT_ATOMS: atom_id res chain seq x y z
N GLY A 1 -18.70 -7.90 -39.87
CA GLY A 1 -19.05 -6.93 -38.83
C GLY A 1 -18.60 -5.56 -39.27
N ALA A 2 -19.36 -4.50 -38.97
CA ALA A 2 -18.93 -3.12 -39.21
C ALA A 2 -17.84 -2.73 -38.20
N MET A 3 -16.80 -2.01 -38.64
CA MET A 3 -15.66 -1.57 -37.81
C MET A 3 -15.30 -0.12 -38.12
N GLU A 4 -15.28 0.73 -37.10
CA GLU A 4 -14.90 2.14 -37.22
C GLU A 4 -13.40 2.33 -37.00
N HIS A 5 -12.69 2.68 -38.06
CA HIS A 5 -11.23 2.67 -38.07
C HIS A 5 -10.61 3.78 -37.21
N GLU A 6 -11.23 4.96 -37.17
CA GLU A 6 -10.72 6.10 -36.39
C GLU A 6 -10.81 5.85 -34.88
N LEU A 7 -11.93 5.27 -34.42
CA LEU A 7 -12.11 4.89 -33.02
C LEU A 7 -11.09 3.83 -32.61
N VAL A 8 -10.86 2.82 -33.45
CA VAL A 8 -9.87 1.76 -33.19
C VAL A 8 -8.45 2.34 -33.16
N LEU A 9 -8.10 3.25 -34.08
CA LEU A 9 -6.80 3.92 -34.07
C LEU A 9 -6.57 4.73 -32.80
N HIS A 10 -7.59 5.46 -32.33
CA HIS A 10 -7.52 6.19 -31.07
C HIS A 10 -7.32 5.23 -29.88
N GLN A 11 -8.11 4.16 -29.80
CA GLN A 11 -8.01 3.14 -28.75
C GLN A 11 -6.62 2.47 -28.72
N LEU A 12 -6.07 2.08 -29.86
CA LEU A 12 -4.75 1.44 -29.95
C LEU A 12 -3.62 2.34 -29.47
N ARG A 13 -3.74 3.66 -29.68
CA ARG A 13 -2.77 4.65 -29.21
C ARG A 13 -2.92 4.92 -27.71
N CYS A 14 -4.14 5.20 -27.24
CA CYS A 14 -4.39 5.51 -25.83
C CYS A 14 -4.08 4.32 -24.90
N ASN A 15 -4.34 3.10 -25.35
CA ASN A 15 -4.01 1.89 -24.59
C ASN A 15 -2.54 1.46 -24.72
N GLY A 16 -1.72 2.20 -25.49
CA GLY A 16 -0.30 1.89 -25.68
C GLY A 16 -0.05 0.54 -26.35
N VAL A 17 -0.98 0.06 -27.19
CA VAL A 17 -0.91 -1.27 -27.79
C VAL A 17 0.30 -1.40 -28.72
N LEU A 18 0.65 -0.33 -29.43
CA LEU A 18 1.83 -0.31 -30.31
C LEU A 18 3.13 -0.44 -29.51
N GLU A 19 3.24 0.25 -28.38
CA GLU A 19 4.36 0.14 -27.44
C GLU A 19 4.42 -1.27 -26.84
N GLY A 20 3.27 -1.83 -26.44
CA GLY A 20 3.16 -3.21 -25.95
C GLY A 20 3.64 -4.24 -26.98
N ILE A 21 3.21 -4.12 -28.24
CA ILE A 21 3.69 -4.97 -29.34
C ILE A 21 5.19 -4.78 -29.57
N ARG A 22 5.70 -3.55 -29.54
CA ARG A 22 7.12 -3.24 -29.74
C ARG A 22 7.98 -3.88 -28.65
N ILE A 23 7.53 -3.84 -27.39
CA ILE A 23 8.20 -4.49 -26.26
C ILE A 23 8.14 -6.00 -26.41
N CYS A 24 6.98 -6.58 -26.71
CA CYS A 24 6.83 -8.03 -26.90
C CYS A 24 7.68 -8.59 -28.06
N ARG A 25 7.88 -7.81 -29.14
CA ARG A 25 8.76 -8.19 -30.26
C ARG A 25 10.24 -8.18 -29.91
N LYS A 26 10.68 -7.23 -29.07
CA LYS A 26 12.08 -7.14 -28.62
C LYS A 26 12.36 -8.05 -27.42
N GLY A 27 11.35 -8.30 -26.60
CA GLY A 27 11.42 -9.06 -25.36
C GLY A 27 11.16 -10.55 -25.52
N PHE A 28 11.04 -11.21 -24.38
CA PHE A 28 10.81 -12.65 -24.26
C PHE A 28 9.59 -12.87 -23.34
N PRO A 29 8.36 -12.91 -23.91
CA PRO A 29 7.12 -12.91 -23.13
C PRO A 29 6.93 -14.16 -22.29
N SER A 30 7.46 -15.32 -22.72
CA SER A 30 7.28 -16.59 -22.02
C SER A 30 8.47 -16.90 -21.12
N ARG A 31 8.20 -17.43 -19.92
CA ARG A 31 9.21 -17.67 -18.87
C ARG A 31 8.98 -19.03 -18.23
N VAL A 32 10.00 -19.89 -18.23
CA VAL A 32 9.92 -21.27 -17.71
C VAL A 32 11.04 -21.48 -16.69
N LEU A 33 10.72 -22.14 -15.58
CA LEU A 33 11.71 -22.52 -14.57
C LEU A 33 12.63 -23.61 -15.12
N TYR A 34 13.93 -23.57 -14.78
CA TYR A 34 14.89 -24.54 -15.28
C TYR A 34 14.55 -26.00 -14.95
N ALA A 35 14.03 -26.27 -13.74
CA ALA A 35 13.65 -27.62 -13.34
C ALA A 35 12.49 -28.15 -14.20
N ASP A 36 11.48 -27.31 -14.43
CA ASP A 36 10.31 -27.65 -15.26
C ASP A 36 10.71 -27.84 -16.73
N PHE A 37 11.52 -26.92 -17.29
CA PHE A 37 12.04 -27.04 -18.65
C PHE A 37 12.83 -28.33 -18.84
N LYS A 38 13.78 -28.62 -17.93
CA LYS A 38 14.57 -29.86 -17.94
C LYS A 38 13.67 -31.08 -17.91
N GLN A 39 12.72 -31.16 -16.98
CA GLN A 39 11.84 -32.31 -16.84
C GLN A 39 10.95 -32.50 -18.07
N ARG A 40 10.37 -31.41 -18.59
CA ARG A 40 9.40 -31.43 -19.68
C ARG A 40 10.04 -31.80 -21.01
N TYR A 41 11.21 -31.23 -21.32
CA TYR A 41 11.84 -31.36 -22.64
C TYR A 41 13.00 -32.35 -22.70
N LYS A 42 13.41 -33.00 -21.59
CA LYS A 42 14.45 -34.06 -21.60
C LYS A 42 14.18 -35.14 -22.68
N VAL A 43 12.90 -35.44 -22.97
CA VAL A 43 12.50 -36.42 -23.97
C VAL A 43 12.93 -36.06 -25.40
N LEU A 44 13.16 -34.78 -25.70
CA LEU A 44 13.62 -34.33 -27.03
C LEU A 44 15.02 -34.88 -27.34
N ASN A 45 15.90 -34.93 -26.34
CA ASN A 45 17.22 -35.51 -26.46
C ASN A 45 17.74 -36.03 -25.11
N ALA A 46 17.45 -37.30 -24.83
CA ALA A 46 17.85 -37.94 -23.56
C ALA A 46 19.38 -38.02 -23.41
N SER A 47 20.13 -38.15 -24.50
CA SER A 47 21.60 -38.25 -24.49
C SER A 47 22.28 -36.95 -24.06
N ALA A 48 21.62 -35.81 -24.23
CA ALA A 48 22.16 -34.51 -23.81
C ALA A 48 22.27 -34.37 -22.28
N ILE A 49 21.49 -35.16 -21.52
CA ILE A 49 21.46 -35.14 -20.06
C ILE A 49 21.72 -36.59 -19.57
N PRO A 50 22.99 -36.97 -19.34
CA PRO A 50 23.37 -38.30 -18.86
C PRO A 50 22.59 -38.72 -17.61
N GLU A 51 22.13 -39.97 -17.58
CA GLU A 51 21.44 -40.52 -16.42
C GLU A 51 22.41 -40.85 -15.29
N GLY A 52 21.98 -40.63 -14.04
CA GLY A 52 22.78 -40.93 -12.84
C GLY A 52 23.78 -39.85 -12.43
N GLN A 53 24.02 -38.82 -13.25
CA GLN A 53 24.83 -37.67 -12.86
C GLN A 53 23.95 -36.50 -12.42
N PHE A 54 24.23 -35.95 -11.23
CA PHE A 54 23.59 -34.71 -10.79
C PHE A 54 24.12 -33.56 -11.66
N ILE A 55 23.28 -33.11 -12.59
CA ILE A 55 23.53 -31.93 -13.40
C ILE A 55 22.54 -30.85 -12.96
N ASP A 56 23.09 -29.70 -12.58
CA ASP A 56 22.34 -28.49 -12.27
C ASP A 56 21.31 -28.19 -13.36
N SER A 57 20.11 -27.76 -12.94
CA SER A 57 18.96 -27.60 -13.84
C SER A 57 19.19 -26.54 -14.91
N LYS A 58 19.96 -25.48 -14.60
CA LYS A 58 20.32 -24.46 -15.58
C LYS A 58 21.28 -25.04 -16.61
N LYS A 59 22.37 -25.68 -16.18
CA LYS A 59 23.35 -26.32 -17.07
C LYS A 59 22.73 -27.43 -17.93
N ALA A 60 21.78 -28.19 -17.39
CA ALA A 60 21.05 -29.22 -18.13
C ALA A 60 20.15 -28.60 -19.21
N SER A 61 19.44 -27.52 -18.87
CA SER A 61 18.60 -26.78 -19.82
C SER A 61 19.42 -26.12 -20.93
N GLU A 62 20.59 -25.58 -20.60
CA GLU A 62 21.55 -25.03 -21.56
C GLU A 62 22.02 -26.10 -22.55
N LYS A 63 22.51 -27.24 -22.05
CA LYS A 63 22.93 -28.36 -22.90
C LYS A 63 21.81 -28.89 -23.78
N LEU A 64 20.60 -29.01 -23.22
CA LEU A 64 19.44 -29.51 -23.95
C LEU A 64 19.07 -28.58 -25.10
N LEU A 65 18.92 -27.27 -24.83
CA LEU A 65 18.62 -26.28 -25.88
C LEU A 65 19.74 -26.17 -26.92
N SER A 66 21.00 -26.30 -26.53
CA SER A 66 22.13 -26.35 -27.46
C SER A 66 22.16 -27.62 -28.33
N SER A 67 21.51 -28.70 -27.89
CA SER A 67 21.45 -29.97 -28.62
C SER A 67 20.25 -30.10 -29.56
N ILE A 68 19.29 -29.17 -29.46
CA ILE A 68 18.09 -29.13 -30.28
C ILE A 68 18.32 -28.08 -31.36
N ASP A 69 17.94 -28.39 -32.60
CA ASP A 69 18.07 -27.48 -33.74
C ASP A 69 16.99 -26.38 -33.68
N VAL A 70 17.24 -25.34 -32.88
CA VAL A 70 16.39 -24.15 -32.73
C VAL A 70 17.22 -22.88 -32.80
N ASP A 71 16.62 -21.80 -33.29
CA ASP A 71 17.27 -20.49 -33.35
C ASP A 71 17.62 -19.97 -31.94
N HIS A 72 18.91 -19.91 -31.64
CA HIS A 72 19.46 -19.46 -30.35
C HIS A 72 19.19 -17.98 -30.04
N THR A 73 18.71 -17.18 -31.01
CA THR A 73 18.29 -15.79 -30.75
C THR A 73 16.86 -15.69 -30.18
N GLN A 74 16.10 -16.77 -30.23
CA GLN A 74 14.70 -16.83 -29.77
C GLN A 74 14.55 -17.13 -28.28
N TYR A 75 15.64 -17.38 -27.56
CA TYR A 75 15.61 -17.57 -26.12
C TYR A 75 16.77 -16.88 -25.40
N LYS A 76 16.62 -16.67 -24.09
CA LYS A 76 17.67 -16.16 -23.20
C LYS A 76 17.65 -16.87 -21.86
N PHE A 77 18.83 -17.10 -21.31
CA PHE A 77 19.03 -17.65 -19.97
C PHE A 77 19.05 -16.53 -18.93
N GLY A 78 18.22 -16.65 -17.90
CA GLY A 78 18.32 -15.84 -16.69
C GLY A 78 18.96 -16.60 -15.53
N ASN A 79 18.80 -16.09 -14.31
CA ASN A 79 19.33 -16.74 -13.12
C ASN A 79 18.51 -17.97 -12.72
N THR A 80 17.18 -17.87 -12.74
CA THR A 80 16.28 -18.95 -12.28
C THR A 80 15.38 -19.51 -13.39
N LYS A 81 15.27 -18.80 -14.51
CA LYS A 81 14.33 -19.08 -15.60
C LYS A 81 14.98 -18.97 -16.97
N VAL A 82 14.46 -19.72 -17.94
CA VAL A 82 14.68 -19.51 -19.37
C VAL A 82 13.53 -18.66 -19.92
N PHE A 83 13.87 -17.74 -20.80
CA PHE A 83 12.93 -16.82 -21.43
C PHE A 83 12.85 -17.10 -22.93
N PHE A 84 11.65 -17.12 -23.49
CA PHE A 84 11.41 -17.47 -24.89
C PHE A 84 10.63 -16.37 -25.61
N LYS A 85 10.96 -16.15 -26.89
CA LYS A 85 10.12 -15.39 -27.82
C LYS A 85 8.84 -16.15 -28.12
N ALA A 86 7.82 -15.41 -28.57
CA ALA A 86 6.57 -16.00 -29.01
C ALA A 86 6.81 -17.02 -30.13
N GLY A 87 6.14 -18.17 -30.07
CA GLY A 87 6.25 -19.25 -31.05
C GLY A 87 7.26 -20.35 -30.69
N LEU A 88 8.41 -20.03 -30.09
CA LEU A 88 9.45 -21.05 -29.81
C LEU A 88 8.98 -22.14 -28.84
N ILE A 89 8.21 -21.81 -27.81
CA ILE A 89 7.64 -22.83 -26.91
C ILE A 89 6.66 -23.74 -27.66
N GLY A 90 5.85 -23.19 -28.57
CA GLY A 90 4.93 -23.98 -29.39
C GLY A 90 5.68 -24.99 -30.25
N LEU A 91 6.76 -24.56 -30.90
CA LEU A 91 7.64 -25.44 -31.67
C LEU A 91 8.24 -26.55 -30.79
N LEU A 92 8.74 -26.21 -29.60
CA LEU A 92 9.29 -27.20 -28.67
C LEU A 92 8.23 -28.21 -28.18
N GLU A 93 6.97 -27.80 -28.01
CA GLU A 93 5.86 -28.71 -27.70
C GLU A 93 5.53 -29.63 -28.88
N GLU A 94 5.48 -29.12 -30.11
CA GLU A 94 5.23 -29.95 -31.31
C GLU A 94 6.31 -31.03 -31.47
N MET A 95 7.60 -30.65 -31.37
CA MET A 95 8.70 -31.60 -31.41
C MET A 95 8.61 -32.66 -30.29
N ARG A 96 8.11 -32.25 -29.12
CA ARG A 96 7.94 -33.12 -27.95
C ARG A 96 6.81 -34.10 -28.17
N ASP A 97 5.68 -33.64 -28.70
CA ASP A 97 4.52 -34.47 -28.98
C ASP A 97 4.82 -35.54 -30.03
N GLU A 98 5.61 -35.21 -31.07
CA GLU A 98 6.08 -36.19 -32.04
C GLU A 98 6.92 -37.31 -31.40
N LYS A 99 7.88 -36.94 -30.52
CA LYS A 99 8.70 -37.92 -29.79
C LYS A 99 7.86 -38.77 -28.84
N LEU A 100 6.93 -38.14 -28.12
CA LEU A 100 6.03 -38.83 -27.20
C LEU A 100 5.11 -39.79 -27.95
N ALA A 101 4.57 -39.41 -29.10
CA ALA A 101 3.74 -40.28 -29.93
C ALA A 101 4.49 -41.58 -30.28
N GLN A 102 5.74 -41.48 -30.73
CA GLN A 102 6.57 -42.66 -31.04
C GLN A 102 6.78 -43.57 -29.82
N LEU A 103 7.10 -42.99 -28.66
CA LEU A 103 7.31 -43.74 -27.42
C LEU A 103 6.01 -44.40 -26.94
N ILE A 104 4.91 -43.66 -26.94
CA ILE A 104 3.59 -44.16 -26.53
C ILE A 104 3.14 -45.28 -27.45
N THR A 105 3.32 -45.17 -28.78
CA THR A 105 2.96 -46.25 -29.71
C THR A 105 3.74 -47.54 -29.41
N ARG A 106 5.04 -47.46 -29.11
CA ARG A 106 5.84 -48.63 -28.72
C ARG A 106 5.35 -49.24 -27.41
N THR A 107 5.12 -48.42 -26.39
CA THR A 107 4.59 -48.87 -25.10
C THR A 107 3.21 -49.52 -25.26
N GLN A 108 2.32 -48.90 -26.02
CA GLN A 108 1.01 -49.46 -26.33
C GLN A 108 1.11 -50.80 -27.06
N ALA A 109 2.03 -50.94 -28.03
CA ALA A 109 2.24 -52.20 -28.73
C ALA A 109 2.71 -53.32 -27.79
N ILE A 110 3.63 -53.01 -26.87
CA ILE A 110 4.10 -53.96 -25.83
C ILE A 110 2.95 -54.36 -24.90
N CYS A 111 2.19 -53.39 -24.38
CA CYS A 111 1.06 -53.64 -23.50
C CYS A 111 -0.03 -54.48 -24.18
N ARG A 112 -0.41 -54.13 -25.42
CA ARG A 112 -1.37 -54.91 -26.22
C ARG A 112 -0.84 -56.33 -26.46
N GLY A 113 0.44 -56.48 -26.81
CA GLY A 113 1.07 -57.79 -27.00
C GLY A 113 1.06 -58.65 -25.73
N TYR A 114 1.37 -58.06 -24.57
CA TYR A 114 1.30 -58.73 -23.27
C TYR A 114 -0.12 -59.18 -22.95
N LEU A 115 -1.11 -58.29 -23.05
CA LEU A 115 -2.52 -58.61 -22.80
C LEU A 115 -3.01 -59.73 -23.70
N ARG A 116 -2.65 -59.73 -25.00
CA ARG A 116 -3.01 -60.81 -25.92
C ARG A 116 -2.36 -62.14 -25.57
N ARG A 117 -1.11 -62.16 -25.13
CA ARG A 117 -0.44 -63.39 -24.67
C ARG A 117 -1.05 -63.94 -23.38
N VAL A 118 -1.36 -63.08 -22.41
CA VAL A 118 -2.06 -63.48 -21.18
C VAL A 118 -3.43 -64.06 -21.50
N GLU A 119 -4.19 -63.41 -22.37
CA GLU A 119 -5.51 -63.93 -22.76
C GLU A 119 -5.40 -65.23 -23.56
N TYR A 120 -4.41 -65.36 -24.45
CA TYR A 120 -4.14 -66.60 -25.16
C TYR A 120 -3.80 -67.74 -24.18
N GLN A 121 -2.94 -67.49 -23.20
CA GLN A 121 -2.59 -68.48 -22.18
C GLN A 121 -3.83 -68.94 -21.40
N ARG A 122 -4.70 -68.01 -20.99
CA ARG A 122 -5.99 -68.35 -20.36
C ARG A 122 -6.90 -69.18 -21.27
N MET A 123 -6.92 -68.89 -22.58
CA MET A 123 -7.69 -69.68 -23.55
C MET A 123 -7.14 -71.11 -23.68
N VAL A 124 -5.82 -71.28 -23.70
CA VAL A 124 -5.16 -72.59 -23.72
C VAL A 124 -5.46 -73.37 -22.44
N GLU A 125 -5.27 -72.76 -21.27
CA GLU A 125 -5.58 -73.36 -19.97
C GLU A 125 -7.06 -73.75 -19.84
N ARG A 126 -7.98 -72.90 -20.34
CA ARG A 126 -9.41 -73.23 -20.41
C ARG A 126 -9.67 -74.44 -21.30
N ARG A 127 -9.02 -74.50 -22.48
CA ARG A 127 -9.15 -75.63 -23.40
C ARG A 127 -8.66 -76.93 -22.75
N GLU A 128 -7.51 -76.92 -22.10
CA GLU A 128 -6.98 -78.08 -21.37
C GLU A 128 -7.87 -78.49 -20.19
N SER A 129 -8.36 -77.50 -19.42
CA SER A 129 -9.29 -77.72 -18.32
C SER A 129 -10.58 -78.40 -18.78
N ILE A 130 -11.11 -78.01 -19.94
CA ILE A 130 -12.29 -78.66 -20.54
C ILE A 130 -12.02 -80.15 -20.80
N PHE A 131 -10.88 -80.51 -21.39
CA PHE A 131 -10.54 -81.91 -21.62
C PHE A 131 -10.40 -82.69 -20.31
N SER A 132 -9.70 -82.14 -19.32
CA SER A 132 -9.54 -82.72 -17.99
C SER A 132 -10.88 -82.93 -17.30
N ILE A 133 -11.77 -81.94 -17.29
CA ILE A 133 -13.12 -82.04 -16.70
C ILE A 133 -13.95 -83.09 -17.42
N GLN A 134 -13.99 -83.07 -18.76
CA GLN A 134 -14.76 -84.05 -19.54
C GLN A 134 -14.26 -85.48 -19.29
N PHE A 135 -12.95 -85.69 -19.27
CA PHE A 135 -12.35 -86.99 -18.95
C PHE A 135 -12.72 -87.44 -17.54
N ASN A 136 -12.53 -86.59 -16.53
CA ASN A 136 -12.85 -86.90 -15.14
C ASN A 136 -14.34 -87.20 -14.94
N ILE A 137 -15.25 -86.46 -15.61
CA ILE A 137 -16.69 -86.75 -15.56
C ILE A 137 -16.97 -88.14 -16.16
N ARG A 138 -16.42 -88.47 -17.33
CA ARG A 138 -16.60 -89.80 -17.95
C ARG A 138 -16.05 -90.92 -17.06
N ALA A 139 -14.83 -90.74 -16.52
CA ALA A 139 -14.22 -91.69 -15.60
C ALA A 139 -15.05 -91.86 -14.32
N PHE A 140 -15.52 -90.75 -13.73
CA PHE A 140 -16.41 -90.77 -12.57
C PHE A 140 -17.73 -91.48 -12.89
N MET A 141 -18.33 -91.24 -14.05
CA MET A 141 -19.56 -91.93 -14.46
C MET A 141 -19.40 -93.45 -14.53
N ASN A 142 -18.22 -93.95 -14.91
CA ASN A 142 -17.91 -95.38 -14.92
C ASN A 142 -17.74 -95.97 -13.50
N VAL A 143 -17.18 -95.19 -12.57
CA VAL A 143 -16.79 -95.69 -11.23
C VAL A 143 -17.82 -95.35 -10.14
N LYS A 144 -18.71 -94.37 -10.35
CA LYS A 144 -19.68 -93.89 -9.33
C LYS A 144 -20.60 -94.98 -8.77
N HIS A 145 -20.86 -96.04 -9.53
CA HIS A 145 -21.71 -97.14 -9.10
C HIS A 145 -20.94 -98.35 -8.55
N TRP A 146 -19.60 -98.33 -8.64
CA TRP A 146 -18.73 -99.39 -8.12
C TRP A 146 -18.82 -99.50 -6.60
N SER A 147 -18.99 -100.71 -6.08
CA SER A 147 -19.24 -100.97 -4.66
C SER A 147 -18.15 -100.41 -3.73
N TRP A 148 -16.87 -100.52 -4.13
CA TRP A 148 -15.75 -99.96 -3.38
C TRP A 148 -15.77 -98.43 -3.30
N MET A 149 -16.17 -97.74 -4.38
CA MET A 149 -16.26 -96.27 -4.40
C MET A 149 -17.39 -95.76 -3.48
N LYS A 150 -18.53 -96.48 -3.46
CA LYS A 150 -19.65 -96.19 -2.53
C LYS A 150 -19.24 -96.36 -1.07
N LEU A 151 -18.44 -97.39 -0.77
CA LEU A 151 -17.92 -97.62 0.58
C LEU A 151 -16.98 -96.49 1.00
N PHE A 152 -16.05 -96.08 0.13
CA PHE A 152 -15.13 -94.97 0.38
C PHE A 152 -15.85 -93.67 0.73
N PHE A 153 -16.87 -93.26 -0.04
CA PHE A 153 -17.62 -92.03 0.25
C PHE A 153 -18.42 -92.08 1.56
N LYS A 154 -18.83 -93.27 2.03
CA LYS A 154 -19.46 -93.42 3.35
C LYS A 154 -18.45 -93.32 4.51
N ILE A 155 -17.23 -93.79 4.29
CA ILE A 155 -16.18 -93.81 5.33
C ILE A 155 -15.45 -92.46 5.40
N LYS A 156 -15.18 -91.80 4.27
CA LYS A 156 -14.35 -90.58 4.20
C LYS A 156 -14.81 -89.45 5.14
N PRO A 157 -16.11 -89.07 5.24
CA PRO A 157 -16.57 -88.02 6.16
C PRO A 157 -16.45 -88.37 7.64
N LEU A 158 -16.29 -89.66 7.98
CA LEU A 158 -16.06 -90.11 9.35
C LEU A 158 -14.59 -89.92 9.78
N LEU A 159 -13.69 -89.68 8.81
CA LEU A 159 -12.27 -89.39 9.02
C LEU A 159 -12.03 -87.87 9.12
N LYS A 160 -12.77 -87.19 10.01
CA LYS A 160 -12.79 -85.71 10.16
C LYS A 160 -11.44 -85.06 10.49
N SER A 161 -10.46 -85.81 10.99
CA SER A 161 -9.23 -85.25 11.56
C SER A 161 -8.39 -84.43 10.55
N ALA A 162 -8.27 -84.89 9.31
CA ALA A 162 -7.42 -84.24 8.31
C ALA A 162 -8.04 -82.94 7.72
N GLU A 163 -9.36 -82.87 7.60
CA GLU A 163 -10.06 -81.70 7.06
C GLU A 163 -10.10 -80.56 8.10
N SER A 164 -10.37 -80.91 9.36
CA SER A 164 -10.32 -79.94 10.48
C SER A 164 -8.91 -79.38 10.72
N GLU A 165 -7.84 -80.15 10.49
CA GLU A 165 -6.47 -79.67 10.63
C GLU A 165 -6.13 -78.61 9.55
N LYS A 166 -6.58 -78.83 8.31
CA LYS A 166 -6.39 -77.87 7.22
C LYS A 166 -7.19 -76.58 7.44
N GLU A 167 -8.43 -76.68 7.91
CA GLU A 167 -9.25 -75.51 8.27
C GLU A 167 -8.60 -74.71 9.41
N MET A 168 -8.08 -75.40 10.42
CA MET A 168 -7.39 -74.75 11.53
C MET A 168 -6.10 -74.05 11.10
N ALA A 169 -5.36 -74.62 10.14
CA ALA A 169 -4.17 -73.98 9.57
C ALA A 169 -4.53 -72.68 8.82
N ASN A 170 -5.55 -72.72 7.97
CA ASN A 170 -6.03 -71.53 7.24
C ASN A 170 -6.51 -70.44 8.21
N MET A 171 -7.30 -70.81 9.22
CA MET A 171 -7.83 -69.87 10.19
C MET A 171 -6.71 -69.21 11.03
N LYS A 172 -5.65 -69.96 11.36
CA LYS A 172 -4.46 -69.39 12.04
C LYS A 172 -3.73 -68.38 11.17
N GLU A 173 -3.59 -68.65 9.88
CA GLU A 173 -2.95 -67.72 8.94
C GLU A 173 -3.77 -66.44 8.77
N GLU A 174 -5.08 -66.56 8.56
CA GLU A 174 -5.99 -65.42 8.45
C GLU A 174 -6.03 -64.59 9.74
N PHE A 175 -6.07 -65.24 10.90
CA PHE A 175 -6.01 -64.57 12.18
C PHE A 175 -4.70 -63.78 12.37
N ALA A 176 -3.55 -64.38 11.98
CA ALA A 176 -2.26 -63.72 12.06
C ALA A 176 -2.20 -62.47 11.16
N LYS A 177 -2.65 -62.58 9.91
CA LYS A 177 -2.71 -61.44 8.97
C LYS A 177 -3.62 -60.33 9.49
N THR A 178 -4.82 -60.67 9.92
CA THR A 178 -5.80 -59.70 10.43
C THR A 178 -5.28 -58.99 11.68
N LYS A 179 -4.60 -59.72 12.58
CA LYS A 179 -3.99 -59.15 13.78
C LYS A 179 -2.87 -58.16 13.46
N GLU A 180 -2.03 -58.48 12.48
CA GLU A 180 -0.95 -57.59 12.03
C GLU A 180 -1.49 -56.32 11.37
N GLU A 181 -2.50 -56.45 10.50
CA GLU A 181 -3.16 -55.32 9.85
C GLU A 181 -3.84 -54.40 10.87
N LEU A 182 -4.53 -54.97 11.86
CA LEU A 182 -5.14 -54.22 12.95
C LEU A 182 -4.10 -53.41 13.73
N ALA A 183 -2.98 -54.04 14.12
CA ALA A 183 -1.92 -53.35 14.85
C ALA A 183 -1.31 -52.19 14.04
N LYS A 184 -1.07 -52.38 12.74
CA LYS A 184 -0.58 -51.31 11.84
C LYS A 184 -1.59 -50.17 11.71
N SER A 185 -2.87 -50.50 11.61
CA SER A 185 -3.95 -49.52 11.51
C SER A 185 -4.09 -48.69 12.80
N GLU A 186 -4.04 -49.34 13.96
CA GLU A 186 -4.10 -48.68 15.26
C GLU A 186 -2.92 -47.75 15.51
N SER A 187 -1.70 -48.13 15.11
CA SER A 187 -0.52 -47.25 15.19
C SER A 187 -0.70 -46.00 14.35
N LYS A 188 -1.12 -46.15 13.08
CA LYS A 188 -1.37 -45.01 12.19
C LYS A 188 -2.49 -44.12 12.70
N ARG A 189 -3.56 -44.69 13.26
CA ARG A 189 -4.66 -43.92 13.85
C ARG A 189 -4.16 -43.04 15.00
N LYS A 190 -3.35 -43.59 15.91
CA LYS A 190 -2.76 -42.84 17.03
C LYS A 190 -1.86 -41.68 16.54
N GLU A 191 -0.98 -41.94 15.57
CA GLU A 191 -0.11 -40.90 15.01
C GLU A 191 -0.91 -39.75 14.36
N ILE A 192 -2.02 -40.07 13.68
CA ILE A 192 -2.89 -39.06 13.06
C ILE A 192 -3.66 -38.28 14.12
N GLU A 193 -4.16 -38.93 15.16
CA GLU A 193 -4.86 -38.28 16.28
C GLU A 193 -3.95 -37.30 17.03
N GLU A 194 -2.69 -37.68 17.28
CA GLU A 194 -1.70 -36.79 17.91
C GLU A 194 -1.41 -35.56 17.04
N LYS A 195 -1.20 -35.75 15.73
CA LYS A 195 -1.02 -34.63 14.78
C LYS A 195 -2.25 -33.72 14.73
N MET A 196 -3.44 -34.30 14.72
CA MET A 196 -4.69 -33.55 14.71
C MET A 196 -4.88 -32.73 15.99
N ALA A 197 -4.50 -33.29 17.15
CA ALA A 197 -4.52 -32.57 18.42
C ALA A 197 -3.53 -31.38 18.42
N SER A 198 -2.32 -31.57 17.88
CA SER A 198 -1.34 -30.48 17.73
C SER A 198 -1.85 -29.35 16.84
N LEU A 199 -2.40 -29.69 15.66
CA LEU A 199 -2.94 -28.71 14.73
C LEU A 199 -4.16 -27.98 15.31
N MET A 200 -5.01 -28.67 16.07
CA MET A 200 -6.14 -28.04 16.75
C MET A 200 -5.68 -27.06 17.83
N LYS A 201 -4.61 -27.38 18.56
CA LYS A 201 -4.01 -26.46 19.53
C LYS A 201 -3.44 -25.23 18.83
N GLU A 202 -2.61 -25.41 17.81
CA GLU A 202 -2.03 -24.30 17.03
C GLU A 202 -3.11 -23.40 16.42
N LYS A 203 -4.19 -23.99 15.89
CA LYS A 203 -5.34 -23.24 15.38
C LYS A 203 -5.98 -22.37 16.46
N ASN A 204 -6.22 -22.93 17.65
CA ASN A 204 -6.83 -22.20 18.76
C ASN A 204 -5.91 -21.08 19.27
N ASP A 205 -4.60 -21.34 19.36
CA ASP A 205 -3.60 -20.34 19.78
C ASP A 205 -3.55 -19.18 18.77
N LEU A 206 -3.52 -19.48 17.47
CA LEU A 206 -3.57 -18.46 16.40
C LEU A 206 -4.89 -17.68 16.42
N GLN A 207 -6.02 -18.35 16.68
CA GLN A 207 -7.31 -17.68 16.77
C GLN A 207 -7.35 -16.69 17.95
N LEU A 208 -6.77 -17.07 19.09
CA LEU A 208 -6.64 -16.17 20.24
C LEU A 208 -5.73 -14.97 19.93
N GLN A 209 -4.61 -15.21 19.24
CA GLN A 209 -3.70 -14.14 18.83
C GLN A 209 -4.40 -13.16 17.88
N VAL A 210 -5.11 -13.64 16.86
CA VAL A 210 -5.87 -12.80 15.93
C VAL A 210 -6.91 -11.96 16.66
N GLN A 211 -7.63 -12.53 17.64
CA GLN A 211 -8.58 -11.76 18.45
C GLN A 211 -7.88 -10.65 19.24
N SER A 212 -6.75 -10.96 19.89
CA SER A 212 -5.99 -9.96 20.65
C SER A 212 -5.43 -8.83 19.77
N GLU A 213 -4.99 -9.14 18.55
CA GLU A 213 -4.51 -8.14 17.60
C GLU A 213 -5.66 -7.29 17.05
N ALA A 214 -6.84 -7.88 16.84
CA ALA A 214 -8.04 -7.14 16.44
C ALA A 214 -8.51 -6.15 17.52
N ASP A 215 -8.51 -6.57 18.79
CA ASP A 215 -8.87 -5.70 19.91
C ASP A 215 -7.84 -4.57 20.06
N ALA A 216 -6.54 -4.87 19.97
CA ALA A 216 -5.48 -3.86 20.01
C ALA A 216 -5.53 -2.88 18.83
N LEU A 217 -5.96 -3.33 17.65
CA LEU A 217 -6.19 -2.49 16.49
C LEU A 217 -7.36 -1.54 16.73
N ALA A 218 -8.49 -2.03 17.26
CA ALA A 218 -9.63 -1.21 17.60
C ALA A 218 -9.27 -0.11 18.61
N ASP A 219 -8.49 -0.44 19.65
CA ASP A 219 -7.97 0.54 20.62
C ASP A 219 -7.03 1.57 19.98
N ALA A 220 -6.26 1.18 18.96
CA ALA A 220 -5.39 2.09 18.21
C ALA A 220 -6.20 3.02 17.29
N GLU A 221 -7.23 2.50 16.63
CA GLU A 221 -8.15 3.27 15.80
C GLU A 221 -8.91 4.31 16.65
N GLU A 222 -9.43 3.93 17.81
CA GLU A 222 -10.11 4.89 18.70
C GLU A 222 -9.18 6.02 19.14
N ARG A 223 -7.94 5.70 19.52
CA ARG A 223 -6.93 6.71 19.86
C ARG A 223 -6.60 7.62 18.68
N CYS A 224 -6.53 7.08 17.46
CA CYS A 224 -6.31 7.86 16.25
C CYS A 224 -7.47 8.84 16.01
N ASP A 225 -8.71 8.37 16.13
CA ASP A 225 -9.91 9.20 15.97
C ASP A 225 -9.99 10.32 17.02
N GLN A 226 -9.63 10.03 18.28
CA GLN A 226 -9.54 11.03 19.33
C GLN A 226 -8.49 12.09 18.98
N LEU A 227 -7.30 11.68 18.51
CA LEU A 227 -6.26 12.61 18.08
C LEU A 227 -6.69 13.46 16.87
N ILE A 228 -7.39 12.88 15.90
CA ILE A 228 -7.94 13.62 14.75
C ILE A 228 -8.92 14.69 15.23
N LYS A 229 -9.82 14.36 16.16
CA LYS A 229 -10.77 15.34 16.75
C LYS A 229 -10.03 16.47 17.47
N THR A 230 -9.04 16.15 18.30
CA THR A 230 -8.23 17.15 19.00
C THR A 230 -7.44 18.01 18.02
N LYS A 231 -6.88 17.43 16.95
CA LYS A 231 -6.17 18.15 15.90
C LYS A 231 -7.08 19.20 15.25
N ILE A 232 -8.29 18.82 14.85
CA ILE A 232 -9.25 19.75 14.24
C ILE A 232 -9.58 20.92 15.20
N GLN A 233 -9.77 20.64 16.49
CA GLN A 233 -10.01 21.69 17.49
C GLN A 233 -8.81 22.63 17.67
N LEU A 234 -7.59 22.09 17.67
CA LEU A 234 -6.38 22.89 17.76
C LEU A 234 -6.14 23.73 16.50
N GLU A 235 -6.39 23.17 15.31
CA GLU A 235 -6.32 23.92 14.04
C GLU A 235 -7.32 25.09 14.02
N ALA A 236 -8.53 24.88 14.54
CA ALA A 236 -9.51 25.96 14.67
C ALA A 236 -9.04 27.07 15.63
N LYS A 237 -8.49 26.71 16.79
CA LYS A 237 -7.93 27.67 17.75
C LYS A 237 -6.73 28.44 17.19
N VAL A 238 -5.84 27.75 16.46
CA VAL A 238 -4.71 28.41 15.80
C VAL A 238 -5.23 29.45 14.80
N LYS A 239 -6.26 29.11 14.02
CA LYS A 239 -6.87 30.05 13.08
C LYS A 239 -7.46 31.28 13.78
N GLU A 240 -8.26 31.08 14.83
CA GLU A 240 -8.85 32.17 15.62
C GLU A 240 -7.78 33.10 16.23
N VAL A 241 -6.72 32.53 16.83
CA VAL A 241 -5.63 33.31 17.42
C VAL A 241 -4.83 34.06 16.35
N THR A 242 -4.67 33.48 15.16
CA THR A 242 -3.99 34.13 14.03
C THR A 242 -4.80 35.32 13.52
N GLU A 243 -6.11 35.15 13.29
CA GLU A 243 -7.01 36.25 12.88
C GLU A 243 -7.00 37.39 13.91
N ARG A 244 -7.05 37.06 15.21
CA ARG A 244 -6.98 38.07 16.28
C ARG A 244 -5.62 38.78 16.33
N ALA A 245 -4.52 38.08 16.07
CA ALA A 245 -3.20 38.68 16.03
C ALA A 245 -3.08 39.67 14.86
N GLU A 246 -3.64 39.31 13.69
CA GLU A 246 -3.72 40.21 12.53
C GLU A 246 -4.52 41.49 12.84
N ASP A 247 -5.68 41.36 13.51
CA ASP A 247 -6.48 42.52 13.94
C ASP A 247 -5.71 43.45 14.90
N GLU A 248 -5.00 42.88 15.89
CA GLU A 248 -4.19 43.67 16.84
C GLU A 248 -2.97 44.32 16.15
N GLU A 249 -2.37 43.66 15.16
CA GLU A 249 -1.31 44.25 14.33
C GLU A 249 -1.84 45.45 13.51
N GLU A 250 -3.06 45.36 12.95
CA GLU A 250 -3.72 46.47 12.26
C GLU A 250 -3.99 47.64 13.22
N ILE A 251 -4.56 47.38 14.39
CA ILE A 251 -4.81 48.41 15.42
C ILE A 251 -3.50 49.06 15.86
N ASN A 252 -2.43 48.28 16.06
CA ASN A 252 -1.12 48.82 16.43
C ASN A 252 -0.53 49.71 15.33
N ALA A 253 -0.68 49.32 14.06
CA ALA A 253 -0.29 50.15 12.93
C ALA A 253 -1.08 51.46 12.89
N GLU A 254 -2.40 51.43 13.11
CA GLU A 254 -3.24 52.62 13.21
C GLU A 254 -2.84 53.54 14.38
N LEU A 255 -2.62 52.98 15.57
CA LEU A 255 -2.18 53.72 16.74
C LEU A 255 -0.81 54.35 16.51
N THR A 256 0.10 53.64 15.86
CA THR A 256 1.42 54.16 15.49
C THR A 256 1.28 55.33 14.50
N ALA A 257 0.38 55.23 13.52
CA ALA A 257 0.10 56.32 12.58
C ALA A 257 -0.55 57.54 13.27
N LYS A 258 -1.52 57.33 14.17
CA LYS A 258 -2.15 58.39 14.97
C LYS A 258 -1.14 59.07 15.90
N LYS A 259 -0.29 58.28 16.56
CA LYS A 259 0.79 58.79 17.41
C LYS A 259 1.72 59.72 16.62
N ARG A 260 2.13 59.30 15.42
CA ARG A 260 2.97 60.14 14.54
C ARG A 260 2.29 61.46 14.18
N LYS A 261 1.00 61.46 13.83
CA LYS A 261 0.24 62.69 13.57
C LYS A 261 0.19 63.63 14.78
N LEU A 262 -0.08 63.09 15.96
CA LEU A 262 -0.10 63.88 17.20
C LEU A 262 1.28 64.43 17.55
N GLU A 263 2.34 63.65 17.31
CA GLU A 263 3.72 64.13 17.48
C GLU A 263 4.03 65.28 16.51
N ASP A 264 3.62 65.17 15.25
CA ASP A 264 3.75 66.24 14.24
C ASP A 264 2.96 67.49 14.68
N GLU A 265 1.68 67.36 15.05
CA GLU A 265 0.84 68.48 15.55
C GLU A 265 1.42 69.13 16.81
N CYS A 266 1.89 68.36 17.79
CA CYS A 266 2.55 68.89 18.97
C CYS A 266 3.85 69.65 18.62
N SER A 267 4.57 69.21 17.60
CA SER A 267 5.78 69.89 17.13
C SER A 267 5.45 71.23 16.46
N GLU A 268 4.36 71.29 15.68
CA GLU A 268 3.86 72.52 15.07
C GLU A 268 3.39 73.52 16.13
N LEU A 269 2.57 73.07 17.08
CA LEU A 269 2.10 73.93 18.17
C LEU A 269 3.23 74.49 19.03
N LYS A 270 4.29 73.70 19.29
CA LYS A 270 5.49 74.21 19.98
C LYS A 270 6.16 75.32 19.19
N LYS A 271 6.27 75.16 17.87
CA LYS A 271 6.85 76.19 17.00
C LYS A 271 5.98 77.45 16.98
N ASP A 272 4.66 77.31 16.92
CA ASP A 272 3.74 78.44 16.99
C ASP A 272 3.82 79.17 18.33
N ILE A 273 4.00 78.43 19.45
CA ILE A 273 4.24 79.03 20.77
C ILE A 273 5.55 79.82 20.75
N ASP A 274 6.65 79.24 20.28
CA ASP A 274 7.95 79.92 20.18
C ASP A 274 7.84 81.21 19.33
N ASP A 275 7.14 81.15 18.20
CA ASP A 275 6.90 82.31 17.33
C ASP A 275 6.02 83.38 18.02
N LEU A 276 4.97 82.97 18.76
CA LEU A 276 4.13 83.87 19.53
C LEU A 276 4.89 84.50 20.70
N GLU A 277 5.77 83.77 21.38
CA GLU A 277 6.63 84.31 22.44
C GLU A 277 7.59 85.38 21.89
N LEU A 278 8.19 85.15 20.72
CA LEU A 278 8.99 86.15 20.01
C LEU A 278 8.15 87.39 19.67
N THR A 279 6.91 87.19 19.24
CA THR A 279 5.99 88.28 18.90
C THR A 279 5.57 89.04 20.15
N LEU A 280 5.27 88.35 21.25
CA LEU A 280 4.94 88.94 22.54
C LEU A 280 6.10 89.77 23.07
N ALA A 281 7.33 89.25 23.07
CA ALA A 281 8.52 89.99 23.47
C ALA A 281 8.72 91.26 22.62
N LYS A 282 8.40 91.20 21.33
CA LYS A 282 8.43 92.37 20.45
C LYS A 282 7.35 93.39 20.81
N VAL A 283 6.12 92.94 21.03
CA VAL A 283 4.99 93.79 21.44
C VAL A 283 5.24 94.39 22.83
N GLU A 284 5.80 93.65 23.77
CA GLU A 284 6.20 94.16 25.09
C GLU A 284 7.27 95.24 24.94
N LYS A 285 8.25 95.06 24.05
CA LYS A 285 9.25 96.10 23.76
C LYS A 285 8.61 97.35 23.16
N GLU A 286 7.66 97.19 22.24
CA GLU A 286 6.88 98.30 21.65
C GLU A 286 5.96 98.98 22.69
N LYS A 287 5.32 98.19 23.55
CA LYS A 287 4.52 98.66 24.70
C LYS A 287 5.38 99.46 25.65
N HIS A 288 6.56 98.96 26.00
CA HIS A 288 7.44 99.66 26.92
C HIS A 288 7.97 100.96 26.29
N ALA A 289 8.23 100.96 24.98
CA ALA A 289 8.54 102.17 24.23
C ALA A 289 7.36 103.18 24.23
N THR A 290 6.12 102.71 24.12
CA THR A 290 4.92 103.57 24.19
C THR A 290 4.60 104.03 25.61
N GLU A 291 4.76 103.19 26.63
CA GLU A 291 4.65 103.57 28.05
C GLU A 291 5.65 104.67 28.40
N ASN A 292 6.90 104.55 27.95
CA ASN A 292 7.90 105.61 28.11
C ASN A 292 7.48 106.90 27.39
N LYS A 293 6.86 106.79 26.21
CA LYS A 293 6.35 107.93 25.45
C LYS A 293 5.17 108.60 26.18
N VAL A 294 4.25 107.80 26.73
CA VAL A 294 3.14 108.27 27.57
C VAL A 294 3.68 108.94 28.82
N LYS A 295 4.65 108.34 29.51
CA LYS A 295 5.26 108.92 30.72
C LYS A 295 5.86 110.30 30.44
N ASN A 296 6.63 110.44 29.35
CA ASN A 296 7.15 111.74 28.91
C ASN A 296 6.03 112.74 28.61
N LEU A 297 4.97 112.33 27.89
CA LEU A 297 3.82 113.19 27.61
C LEU A 297 3.02 113.55 28.88
N THR A 298 3.01 112.69 29.89
CA THR A 298 2.33 112.95 31.17
C THR A 298 3.13 113.96 32.00
N GLU A 299 4.46 113.87 31.97
CA GLU A 299 5.37 114.86 32.55
C GLU A 299 5.25 116.22 31.84
N GLU A 300 5.10 116.24 30.51
CA GLU A 300 4.81 117.46 29.74
C GLU A 300 3.42 118.03 30.05
N MET A 301 2.39 117.20 30.23
CA MET A 301 1.06 117.66 30.66
C MET A 301 1.09 118.29 32.06
N ALA A 302 1.81 117.69 33.01
CA ALA A 302 1.95 118.26 34.35
C ALA A 302 2.65 119.64 34.32
N ALA A 303 3.67 119.82 33.46
CA ALA A 303 4.31 121.11 33.24
C ALA A 303 3.38 122.15 32.59
N LEU A 304 2.52 121.71 31.66
CA LEU A 304 1.50 122.57 31.04
C LEU A 304 0.40 122.97 32.04
N ASP A 305 -0.02 122.08 32.94
CA ASP A 305 -1.00 122.39 33.99
C ASP A 305 -0.45 123.41 35.01
N GLU A 306 0.85 123.32 35.38
CA GLU A 306 1.51 124.35 36.18
C GLU A 306 1.55 125.72 35.47
N THR A 307 1.69 125.71 34.14
CA THR A 307 1.71 126.93 33.32
C THR A 307 0.31 127.55 33.22
N ILE A 308 -0.74 126.73 33.07
CA ILE A 308 -2.14 127.17 33.08
C ILE A 308 -2.52 127.75 34.44
N ALA A 309 -2.07 127.16 35.55
CA ALA A 309 -2.32 127.69 36.89
C ALA A 309 -1.71 129.10 37.09
N LYS A 310 -0.51 129.36 36.55
CA LYS A 310 0.12 130.69 36.53
C LYS A 310 -0.68 131.71 35.70
N LEU A 311 -1.07 131.35 34.48
CA LEU A 311 -1.83 132.21 33.58
C LEU A 311 -3.23 132.54 34.13
N THR A 312 -3.85 131.61 34.85
CA THR A 312 -5.16 131.84 35.49
C THR A 312 -5.05 132.84 36.65
N LYS A 313 -3.91 132.84 37.37
CA LYS A 313 -3.61 133.81 38.43
C LYS A 313 -3.34 135.22 37.89
N GLU A 314 -2.64 135.32 36.75
CA GLU A 314 -2.38 136.59 36.05
C GLU A 314 -3.65 137.17 35.41
N LYS A 315 -4.52 136.33 34.84
CA LYS A 315 -5.82 136.77 34.29
C LYS A 315 -6.73 137.39 35.35
N LYS A 316 -6.73 136.85 36.57
CA LYS A 316 -7.56 137.37 37.67
C LYS A 316 -7.06 138.74 38.16
N ALA A 317 -5.74 138.94 38.23
CA ALA A 317 -5.13 140.22 38.54
C ALA A 317 -5.40 141.30 37.46
N LEU A 318 -5.45 140.90 36.19
CA LEU A 318 -5.80 141.79 35.06
C LEU A 318 -7.29 142.18 35.04
N GLN A 319 -8.19 141.30 35.49
CA GLN A 319 -9.62 141.64 35.60
C GLN A 319 -9.90 142.60 36.77
N GLU A 320 -9.15 142.52 37.88
CA GLU A 320 -9.25 143.46 38.99
C GLU A 320 -8.65 144.85 38.64
N ALA A 321 -7.57 144.89 37.85
CA ALA A 321 -7.01 146.15 37.33
C ALA A 321 -7.92 146.85 36.29
N HIS A 322 -8.63 146.09 35.45
CA HIS A 322 -9.58 146.65 34.48
C HIS A 322 -10.79 147.30 35.15
N GLN A 323 -11.32 146.70 36.23
CA GLN A 323 -12.44 147.27 36.98
C GLN A 323 -12.05 148.60 37.67
N GLN A 324 -10.78 148.73 38.10
CA GLN A 324 -10.28 149.95 38.76
C GLN A 324 -9.94 151.09 37.78
N THR A 325 -9.80 150.81 36.47
CA THR A 325 -9.51 151.85 35.45
C THR A 325 -10.78 152.40 34.77
N LEU A 326 -11.94 151.76 34.96
CA LEU A 326 -13.22 152.26 34.43
C LEU A 326 -13.96 153.19 35.41
N ASP A 327 -13.66 153.11 36.71
CA ASP A 327 -14.23 154.01 37.73
C ASP A 327 -13.53 155.40 37.78
N ASP A 328 -12.38 155.59 37.10
CA ASP A 328 -11.58 156.84 37.09
C ASP A 328 -11.69 157.66 35.77
N LEU A 329 -12.72 157.41 34.94
CA LEU A 329 -13.06 158.22 33.74
C LEU A 329 -14.55 158.63 33.69
N GLN A 330 -15.04 159.13 34.82
CA GLN A 330 -15.83 160.38 34.94
C GLN A 330 -14.92 161.44 35.56
#